data_AF-A0AAJ2LAJ7-F1
#
_entry.id   AF-A0AAJ2LAJ7-F1
#
_cell.length_a   1.000
_cell.length_b   1.000
_cell.length_c   1.000
_cell.angle_alpha   90.00
_cell.angle_beta   90.00
_cell.angle_gamma   90.00
#
_symmetry.space_group_name_H-M   'P 1'
#
loop_
_entity.id
_entity.type
_entity.pdbx_description
1 polymer ?
#
loop_
_entity_poly.entity_id
_entity_poly.type
_entity_poly.pdbx_seq_one_letter_code
_entity_poly.pdbx_strand_id
1 'polypeptide(L)'
;MTHFSKVALRVAQFLLGFISITIISLGNAMAQEFVVAPFNFNIQNGSYTPASTNAQALAATAQEIAPQTFMQKPDPNMSLLFPQPGGILLFKSKDLKDPLNVAGKLVAPSLAIVDTIFHNQVYNQKTAGTEKYSFDMCYSLRIDGKRYYTDFRPHTIDYRYPLVYHKQLFMVASQEMGYEMYADKGNPEHFRIAVFNMQDGGIQMHFTSEQLPFNYGLEFLDESDNVITSEYKAEDQSFRVEIKGLNETYKGVWDGKELKHLN
;
A
#
# COMPACT_ATOMS: atom_id res chain seq x y z
N MET A 1 -50.16 1.27 -30.33
CA MET A 1 -51.01 0.13 -30.75
C MET A 1 -50.51 -0.33 -32.11
N THR A 2 -49.55 -1.27 -32.16
CA THR A 2 -49.72 -2.74 -32.40
C THR A 2 -50.25 -3.00 -33.81
N HIS A 3 -49.52 -3.63 -34.75
CA HIS A 3 -48.90 -4.98 -34.78
C HIS A 3 -47.72 -5.01 -35.79
N PHE A 4 -46.53 -5.61 -35.57
CA PHE A 4 -46.15 -7.06 -35.54
C PHE A 4 -46.63 -7.84 -36.79
N SER A 5 -45.87 -8.68 -37.53
CA SER A 5 -44.60 -9.38 -37.30
C SER A 5 -44.14 -10.15 -38.55
N LYS A 6 -42.86 -10.58 -38.55
CA LYS A 6 -42.28 -11.81 -39.15
C LYS A 6 -42.18 -11.93 -40.68
N VAL A 7 -40.94 -11.99 -41.19
CA VAL A 7 -40.31 -13.26 -41.62
C VAL A 7 -38.81 -13.17 -41.39
N ALA A 8 -38.28 -14.15 -40.67
CA ALA A 8 -36.88 -14.31 -40.34
C ALA A 8 -36.20 -15.25 -41.37
N LEU A 9 -34.87 -15.10 -41.47
CA LEU A 9 -33.92 -16.22 -41.47
C LEU A 9 -33.96 -17.22 -42.66
N ARG A 10 -33.05 -17.04 -43.64
CA ARG A 10 -32.34 -18.13 -44.31
C ARG A 10 -30.90 -17.67 -44.61
N VAL A 11 -29.90 -18.16 -43.86
CA VAL A 11 -29.02 -19.30 -44.21
C VAL A 11 -28.08 -18.90 -45.35
N ALA A 12 -26.88 -18.40 -45.04
CA ALA A 12 -25.66 -19.19 -44.80
C ALA A 12 -25.28 -20.04 -46.02
N GLN A 13 -24.13 -19.75 -46.64
CA GLN A 13 -23.08 -20.68 -47.12
C GLN A 13 -22.18 -19.94 -48.13
N PHE A 14 -20.89 -19.75 -47.79
CA PHE A 14 -19.73 -20.44 -48.40
C PHE A 14 -19.02 -19.55 -49.45
N LEU A 15 -17.70 -19.45 -49.56
CA LEU A 15 -16.58 -20.01 -48.82
C LEU A 15 -15.28 -19.29 -49.29
N LEU A 16 -14.34 -19.14 -48.36
CA LEU A 16 -12.87 -19.18 -48.50
C LEU A 16 -12.12 -18.32 -49.55
N GLY A 17 -11.15 -17.55 -49.02
CA GLY A 17 -9.95 -17.12 -49.72
C GLY A 17 -8.84 -16.74 -48.72
N PHE A 18 -8.07 -17.75 -48.31
CA PHE A 18 -6.87 -17.67 -47.46
C PHE A 18 -5.84 -16.65 -47.99
N ILE A 19 -5.40 -15.69 -47.16
CA ILE A 19 -3.98 -15.30 -47.07
C ILE A 19 -3.65 -15.01 -45.60
N SER A 20 -2.81 -15.86 -45.04
CA SER A 20 -2.17 -15.72 -43.72
C SER A 20 -1.20 -14.55 -43.71
N ILE A 21 -1.40 -13.59 -42.81
CA ILE A 21 -0.33 -12.70 -42.34
C ILE A 21 -0.22 -12.89 -40.84
N THR A 22 0.79 -13.67 -40.47
CA THR A 22 1.38 -13.78 -39.14
C THR A 22 1.85 -12.40 -38.69
N ILE A 23 1.06 -11.72 -37.87
CA ILE A 23 1.55 -10.60 -37.07
C ILE A 23 2.00 -11.18 -35.74
N ILE A 24 3.32 -11.21 -35.63
CA ILE A 24 4.13 -11.54 -34.46
C ILE A 24 3.51 -10.91 -33.21
N SER A 25 3.09 -11.77 -32.29
CA SER A 25 2.71 -11.41 -30.93
C SER A 25 3.92 -10.79 -30.23
N LEU A 26 4.03 -9.47 -30.28
CA LEU A 26 4.87 -8.70 -29.36
C LEU A 26 4.33 -8.95 -27.96
N GLY A 27 5.15 -9.60 -27.14
CA GLY A 27 4.80 -10.05 -25.80
C GLY A 27 4.25 -8.89 -24.97
N ASN A 28 2.97 -8.98 -24.64
CA ASN A 28 2.52 -8.45 -23.37
C ASN A 28 3.29 -9.25 -22.31
N ALA A 29 4.35 -8.67 -21.77
CA ALA A 29 4.81 -9.05 -20.44
C ALA A 29 3.64 -8.72 -19.50
N MET A 30 2.70 -9.65 -19.42
CA MET A 30 1.69 -9.68 -18.37
C MET A 30 2.50 -9.59 -17.08
N ALA A 31 2.28 -8.53 -16.30
CA ALA A 31 2.79 -8.45 -14.95
C ALA A 31 2.40 -9.76 -14.28
N GLN A 32 3.40 -10.58 -13.93
CA GLN A 32 3.16 -11.82 -13.25
C GLN A 32 2.72 -11.44 -11.84
N GLU A 33 1.41 -11.43 -11.63
CA GLU A 33 0.83 -11.44 -10.30
C GLU A 33 1.30 -12.75 -9.66
N PHE A 34 2.20 -12.63 -8.68
CA PHE A 34 2.67 -13.81 -7.97
C PHE A 34 1.51 -14.37 -7.16
N VAL A 35 1.01 -15.53 -7.58
CA VAL A 35 0.16 -16.39 -6.78
C VAL A 35 1.00 -16.90 -5.62
N VAL A 36 0.80 -16.33 -4.43
CA VAL A 36 1.28 -16.92 -3.19
C VAL A 36 0.28 -18.01 -2.82
N ALA A 37 0.76 -19.25 -2.72
CA ALA A 37 -0.03 -20.34 -2.22
C ALA A 37 -0.60 -19.93 -0.84
N PRO A 38 -1.92 -20.00 -0.62
CA PRO A 38 -2.55 -19.39 0.56
C PRO A 38 -2.09 -20.00 1.88
N PHE A 39 -1.42 -21.16 1.87
CA PHE A 39 -1.00 -21.91 3.04
C PHE A 39 0.21 -22.79 2.70
N ASN A 40 1.42 -22.46 3.20
CA ASN A 40 2.49 -23.42 3.54
C ASN A 40 3.79 -22.71 4.00
N PHE A 41 3.72 -21.88 5.04
CA PHE A 41 4.95 -21.56 5.78
C PHE A 41 5.18 -22.66 6.80
N ASN A 42 6.26 -23.43 6.65
CA ASN A 42 6.76 -24.26 7.74
C ASN A 42 7.20 -23.32 8.86
N ILE A 43 6.37 -23.09 9.87
CA ILE A 43 6.64 -22.13 10.96
C ILE A 43 7.96 -22.53 11.66
N GLN A 44 8.90 -21.59 11.74
CA GLN A 44 10.18 -21.79 12.42
C GLN A 44 10.13 -21.21 13.84
N ASN A 45 10.82 -21.88 14.78
CA ASN A 45 11.03 -21.31 16.11
C ASN A 45 12.01 -20.14 16.04
N GLY A 46 11.62 -18.98 16.56
CA GLY A 46 12.48 -17.80 16.62
C GLY A 46 11.72 -16.51 16.35
N SER A 47 12.47 -15.47 15.98
CA SER A 47 11.93 -14.18 15.55
C SER A 47 12.72 -13.63 14.36
N TYR A 48 12.04 -12.88 13.51
CA TYR A 48 12.63 -12.12 12.42
C TYR A 48 12.91 -10.69 12.87
N THR A 49 14.12 -10.21 12.58
CA THR A 49 14.49 -8.81 12.74
C THR A 49 14.67 -8.18 11.36
N PRO A 50 13.91 -7.13 11.01
CA PRO A 50 14.02 -6.51 9.70
C PRO A 50 15.42 -5.93 9.43
N ALA A 51 15.94 -6.23 8.24
CA ALA A 51 17.20 -5.68 7.75
C ALA A 51 17.04 -4.20 7.39
N SER A 52 15.87 -3.78 6.90
CA SER A 52 15.60 -2.39 6.50
C SER A 52 15.71 -1.37 7.63
N THR A 53 15.55 -1.81 8.88
CA THR A 53 15.57 -0.96 10.06
C THR A 53 16.86 -1.10 10.87
N ASN A 54 17.88 -1.78 10.33
CA ASN A 54 19.16 -1.94 11.00
C ASN A 54 19.86 -0.58 11.22
N ALA A 55 19.95 -0.16 12.48
CA ALA A 55 20.47 1.14 12.86
C ALA A 55 21.94 1.38 12.43
N GLN A 56 22.78 0.35 12.50
CA GLN A 56 24.19 0.47 12.11
C GLN A 56 24.32 0.67 10.60
N ALA A 57 23.58 -0.11 9.81
CA ALA A 57 23.58 0.01 8.36
C ALA A 57 22.94 1.34 7.89
N LEU A 58 21.86 1.80 8.55
CA LEU A 58 21.27 3.12 8.30
C LEU A 58 22.26 4.26 8.56
N ALA A 59 23.00 4.20 9.67
CA ALA A 59 24.01 5.20 10.01
C ALA A 59 25.21 5.18 9.05
N ALA A 60 25.62 4.00 8.58
CA ALA A 60 26.72 3.85 7.63
C ALA A 60 26.34 4.22 6.18
N THR A 61 25.05 4.22 5.83
CA THR A 61 24.58 4.49 4.48
C THR A 61 24.49 6.00 4.23
N ALA A 62 25.40 6.50 3.38
CA ALA A 62 25.41 7.90 2.95
C ALA A 62 24.44 8.19 1.78
N GLN A 63 24.19 7.20 0.92
CA GLN A 63 23.30 7.37 -0.23
C GLN A 63 21.84 7.46 0.22
N GLU A 64 21.21 8.60 -0.05
CA GLU A 64 19.77 8.78 0.14
C GLU A 64 19.02 8.54 -1.18
N ILE A 65 17.89 7.86 -1.08
CA ILE A 65 16.95 7.65 -2.19
C ILE A 65 15.91 8.77 -2.12
N ALA A 66 15.77 9.51 -3.21
CA ALA A 66 14.79 10.58 -3.29
C ALA A 66 13.37 10.00 -3.18
N PRO A 67 12.49 10.60 -2.33
CA PRO A 67 11.11 10.18 -2.25
C PRO A 67 10.37 10.53 -3.55
N GLN A 68 9.50 9.63 -4.01
CA GLN A 68 8.53 9.94 -5.05
C GLN A 68 7.35 10.66 -4.40
N THR A 69 7.22 11.96 -4.63
CA THR A 69 6.13 12.79 -4.10
C THR A 69 5.05 13.09 -5.13
N PHE A 70 5.28 12.76 -6.40
CA PHE A 70 4.34 12.96 -7.50
C PHE A 70 4.02 11.67 -8.24
N MET A 71 2.78 11.52 -8.70
CA MET A 71 2.37 10.46 -9.62
C MET A 71 1.32 10.98 -10.60
N GLN A 72 1.69 11.05 -11.90
CA GLN A 72 0.83 11.60 -12.97
C GLN A 72 -0.46 10.80 -13.18
N LYS A 73 -0.46 9.52 -12.84
CA LYS A 73 -1.61 8.61 -12.90
C LYS A 73 -1.52 7.67 -11.71
N PRO A 74 -2.21 7.96 -10.61
CA PRO A 74 -2.18 7.13 -9.40
C PRO A 74 -2.44 5.67 -9.73
N ASP A 75 -1.45 4.81 -9.47
CA ASP A 75 -1.58 3.37 -9.67
C ASP A 75 -2.58 2.80 -8.65
N PRO A 76 -3.51 1.91 -9.03
CA PRO A 76 -4.40 1.25 -8.07
C PRO A 76 -3.64 0.54 -6.94
N ASN A 77 -2.46 -0.02 -7.24
CA ASN A 77 -1.58 -0.72 -6.32
C ASN A 77 -0.54 0.20 -5.66
N MET A 78 -0.77 1.52 -5.69
CA MET A 78 0.10 2.44 -4.97
C MET A 78 -0.02 2.20 -3.47
N SER A 79 1.11 2.29 -2.80
CA SER A 79 1.25 2.25 -1.36
C SER A 79 2.03 3.47 -0.89
N LEU A 80 1.99 3.71 0.41
CA LEU A 80 2.77 4.75 1.05
C LEU A 80 3.89 4.13 1.87
N LEU A 81 5.09 4.67 1.71
CA LEU A 81 6.20 4.38 2.61
C LEU A 81 6.31 5.58 3.55
N PHE A 82 6.09 5.35 4.84
CA PHE A 82 6.42 6.33 5.88
C PHE A 82 7.60 5.79 6.70
N PRO A 83 8.84 6.17 6.35
CA PRO A 83 10.00 5.72 7.09
C PRO A 83 9.92 6.12 8.56
N GLN A 84 10.39 5.25 9.44
CA GLN A 84 10.64 5.56 10.85
C GLN A 84 11.74 6.64 10.99
N PRO A 85 11.90 7.29 12.15
CA PRO A 85 13.03 8.18 12.40
C PRO A 85 14.37 7.51 12.06
N GLY A 86 15.21 8.18 11.25
CA GLY A 86 16.46 7.62 10.73
C GLY A 86 16.34 6.92 9.38
N GLY A 87 15.12 6.66 8.90
CA GLY A 87 14.83 6.10 7.58
C GLY A 87 14.68 4.59 7.54
N ILE A 88 14.56 4.07 6.32
CA ILE A 88 14.56 2.64 5.99
C ILE A 88 15.58 2.37 4.90
N LEU A 89 16.22 1.20 4.92
CA LEU A 89 17.10 0.77 3.83
C LEU A 89 16.28 0.20 2.67
N LEU A 90 16.73 0.55 1.47
CA LEU A 90 16.29 -0.04 0.22
C LEU A 90 17.47 -0.82 -0.38
N PHE A 91 17.17 -1.98 -0.95
CA PHE A 91 18.14 -2.94 -1.44
C PHE A 91 18.03 -3.11 -2.97
N LYS A 92 19.12 -3.56 -3.61
CA LYS A 92 19.18 -3.76 -5.08
C LYS A 92 18.55 -5.10 -5.49
N SER A 93 18.51 -6.08 -4.59
CA SER A 93 17.89 -7.39 -4.77
C SER A 93 17.17 -7.85 -3.50
N LYS A 94 16.48 -8.99 -3.58
CA LYS A 94 15.83 -9.66 -2.42
C LYS A 94 16.80 -10.19 -1.36
N ASP A 95 18.11 -10.13 -1.58
CA ASP A 95 19.11 -10.67 -0.65
C ASP A 95 19.45 -9.62 0.43
N LEU A 96 18.49 -9.36 1.32
CA LEU A 96 18.50 -8.19 2.24
C LEU A 96 19.62 -8.23 3.31
N LYS A 97 20.24 -9.40 3.53
CA LYS A 97 21.27 -9.60 4.56
C LYS A 97 22.68 -9.24 4.09
N ASP A 98 22.88 -9.01 2.79
CA ASP A 98 24.19 -8.60 2.24
C ASP A 98 24.35 -7.07 2.30
N PRO A 99 25.33 -6.53 3.07
CA PRO A 99 25.58 -5.10 3.12
C PRO A 99 25.92 -4.47 1.76
N LEU A 100 26.53 -5.20 0.84
CA LEU A 100 26.85 -4.71 -0.51
C LEU A 100 25.59 -4.53 -1.38
N ASN A 101 24.50 -5.14 -0.97
CA ASN A 101 23.21 -5.08 -1.63
C ASN A 101 22.38 -3.84 -1.24
N VAL A 102 22.83 -3.04 -0.27
CA VAL A 102 22.16 -1.77 0.06
C VAL A 102 22.23 -0.81 -1.15
N ALA A 103 21.07 -0.35 -1.61
CA ALA A 103 20.93 0.64 -2.67
C ALA A 103 20.99 2.07 -2.11
N GLY A 104 20.49 2.28 -0.89
CA GLY A 104 20.47 3.55 -0.19
C GLY A 104 19.43 3.53 0.93
N LYS A 105 19.22 4.68 1.58
CA LYS A 105 18.17 4.87 2.59
C LYS A 105 17.09 5.83 2.11
N LEU A 106 15.83 5.53 2.41
CA LEU A 106 14.70 6.42 2.23
C LEU A 106 14.37 7.06 3.59
N VAL A 107 14.49 8.38 3.68
CA VAL A 107 14.34 9.13 4.95
C VAL A 107 13.06 9.94 5.04
N ALA A 108 12.34 10.10 3.94
CA ALA A 108 11.12 10.89 3.84
C ALA A 108 9.97 10.06 3.29
N PRO A 109 8.70 10.41 3.60
CA PRO A 109 7.54 9.73 3.04
C PRO A 109 7.58 9.70 1.50
N SER A 110 7.19 8.56 0.94
CA SER A 110 7.24 8.34 -0.51
C SER A 110 6.01 7.56 -0.97
N LEU A 111 5.53 7.91 -2.16
CA LEU A 111 4.70 7.01 -2.96
C LEU A 111 5.58 5.83 -3.42
N ALA A 112 4.99 4.65 -3.50
CA ALA A 112 5.61 3.47 -4.08
C ALA A 112 4.56 2.62 -4.80
N ILE A 113 4.97 1.84 -5.78
CA ILE A 113 4.13 0.81 -6.39
C ILE A 113 4.69 -0.54 -5.94
N VAL A 114 3.87 -1.37 -5.29
CA VAL A 114 4.28 -2.72 -4.90
C VAL A 114 4.12 -3.63 -6.11
N ASP A 115 5.23 -4.15 -6.63
CA ASP A 115 5.25 -5.06 -7.78
C ASP A 115 5.02 -6.51 -7.35
N THR A 116 5.68 -6.92 -6.26
CA THR A 116 5.70 -8.30 -5.81
C THR A 116 5.99 -8.37 -4.33
N ILE A 117 5.30 -9.27 -3.65
CA ILE A 117 5.56 -9.63 -2.26
C ILE A 117 6.15 -11.04 -2.25
N PHE A 118 7.33 -11.19 -1.67
CA PHE A 118 7.98 -12.48 -1.44
C PHE A 118 7.78 -12.87 0.02
N HIS A 119 7.03 -13.94 0.24
CA HIS A 119 6.88 -14.51 1.57
C HIS A 119 7.93 -15.59 1.78
N ASN A 120 8.97 -15.29 2.56
CA ASN A 120 10.10 -16.20 2.72
C ASN A 120 9.85 -17.18 3.87
N GLN A 121 9.52 -16.66 5.06
CA GLN A 121 9.44 -17.47 6.28
C GLN A 121 8.58 -16.82 7.36
N VAL A 122 7.80 -17.63 8.08
CA VAL A 122 7.09 -17.23 9.31
C VAL A 122 7.83 -17.76 10.52
N TYR A 123 8.04 -16.93 11.52
CA TYR A 123 8.67 -17.27 12.79
C TYR A 123 7.67 -17.17 13.94
N ASN A 124 7.68 -18.13 14.85
CA ASN A 124 6.92 -18.10 16.10
C ASN A 124 7.90 -18.16 17.29
N GLN A 125 7.84 -17.14 18.13
CA GLN A 125 8.53 -17.10 19.41
C GLN A 125 7.53 -17.35 20.55
N LYS A 126 7.69 -18.48 21.24
CA LYS A 126 6.92 -18.79 22.44
C LYS A 126 7.64 -18.28 23.68
N THR A 127 7.04 -17.29 24.37
CA THR A 127 7.56 -16.76 25.63
C THR A 127 6.46 -16.77 26.68
N ALA A 128 6.67 -17.50 27.79
CA ALA A 128 5.73 -17.58 28.91
C ALA A 128 4.27 -17.92 28.53
N GLY A 129 4.07 -18.74 27.48
CA GLY A 129 2.74 -19.15 27.01
C GLY A 129 2.08 -18.22 25.99
N THR A 130 2.72 -17.09 25.65
CA THR A 130 2.28 -16.22 24.55
C THR A 130 3.04 -16.56 23.27
N GLU A 131 2.31 -16.67 22.16
CA GLU A 131 2.88 -16.80 20.82
C GLU A 131 3.07 -15.42 20.20
N LYS A 132 4.27 -15.18 19.64
CA LYS A 132 4.59 -13.96 18.90
C LYS A 132 5.06 -14.32 17.52
N TYR A 133 4.31 -13.90 16.51
CA TYR A 133 4.62 -14.14 15.11
C TYR A 133 5.43 -12.99 14.53
N SER A 134 6.38 -13.32 13.66
CA SER A 134 7.14 -12.35 12.87
C SER A 134 7.42 -12.92 11.47
N PHE A 135 7.53 -12.03 10.49
CA PHE A 135 7.44 -12.40 9.08
C PHE A 135 8.68 -11.94 8.34
N ASP A 136 9.46 -12.89 7.79
CA ASP A 136 10.50 -12.60 6.80
C ASP A 136 9.80 -12.45 5.45
N MET A 137 9.61 -11.20 5.07
CA MET A 137 8.97 -10.80 3.83
C MET A 137 9.88 -9.85 3.08
N CYS A 138 9.78 -9.87 1.76
CA CYS A 138 10.44 -8.87 0.93
C CYS A 138 9.45 -8.29 -0.07
N TYR A 139 9.37 -6.97 -0.11
CA TYR A 139 8.58 -6.21 -1.07
C TYR A 139 9.51 -5.74 -2.19
N SER A 140 9.22 -6.16 -3.42
CA SER A 140 9.72 -5.47 -4.61
C SER A 140 8.83 -4.29 -4.88
N LEU A 141 9.41 -3.09 -4.87
CA LEU A 141 8.67 -1.85 -5.05
C LEU A 141 9.33 -0.94 -6.07
N ARG A 142 8.53 -0.10 -6.73
CA ARG A 142 8.99 0.95 -7.62
C ARG A 142 8.80 2.32 -6.99
N ILE A 143 9.88 3.09 -6.96
CA ILE A 143 9.90 4.50 -6.58
C ILE A 143 10.57 5.24 -7.73
N ASP A 144 9.86 6.21 -8.32
CA ASP A 144 10.32 7.01 -9.46
C ASP A 144 10.87 6.15 -10.62
N GLY A 145 10.13 5.10 -10.97
CA GLY A 145 10.46 4.17 -12.05
C GLY A 145 11.63 3.23 -11.76
N LYS A 146 12.34 3.37 -10.64
CA LYS A 146 13.42 2.47 -10.21
C LYS A 146 12.88 1.40 -9.27
N ARG A 147 13.36 0.17 -9.45
CA ARG A 147 13.01 -0.97 -8.59
C ARG A 147 13.94 -1.04 -7.39
N TYR A 148 13.35 -1.29 -6.23
CA TYR A 148 14.01 -1.52 -4.96
C TYR A 148 13.38 -2.72 -4.25
N TYR A 149 14.10 -3.25 -3.27
CA TYR A 149 13.64 -4.30 -2.39
C TYR A 149 13.72 -3.83 -0.94
N THR A 150 12.79 -4.25 -0.09
CA THR A 150 12.83 -3.96 1.35
C THR A 150 11.98 -4.99 2.10
N ASP A 151 12.26 -5.22 3.38
CA ASP A 151 11.36 -5.93 4.30
C ASP A 151 10.55 -4.96 5.18
N PHE A 152 10.70 -3.65 4.95
CA PHE A 152 9.82 -2.65 5.54
C PHE A 152 8.44 -2.74 4.87
N ARG A 153 7.40 -2.96 5.66
CA ARG A 153 6.04 -3.12 5.15
C ARG A 153 5.47 -1.79 4.63
N PRO A 154 5.04 -1.71 3.37
CA PRO A 154 4.34 -0.53 2.85
C PRO A 154 3.00 -0.33 3.58
N HIS A 155 2.59 0.93 3.72
CA HIS A 155 1.27 1.25 4.25
C HIS A 155 0.23 1.11 3.13
N THR A 156 -0.82 0.37 3.41
CA THR A 156 -2.01 0.22 2.57
C THR A 156 -2.90 1.43 2.72
N ILE A 157 -3.65 1.78 1.67
CA ILE A 157 -4.58 2.91 1.72
C ILE A 157 -5.95 2.37 2.08
N ASP A 158 -6.42 2.70 3.28
CA ASP A 158 -7.64 2.15 3.87
C ASP A 158 -8.84 3.05 3.61
N TYR A 159 -8.60 4.34 3.38
CA TYR A 159 -9.65 5.30 3.13
C TYR A 159 -9.18 6.43 2.22
N ARG A 160 -10.06 6.90 1.33
CA ARG A 160 -9.80 7.99 0.38
C ARG A 160 -11.02 8.91 0.31
N TYR A 161 -10.80 10.22 0.37
CA TYR A 161 -11.87 11.21 0.19
C TYR A 161 -11.41 12.40 -0.66
N PRO A 162 -12.10 12.69 -1.79
CA PRO A 162 -11.80 13.86 -2.59
C PRO A 162 -12.31 15.14 -1.91
N LEU A 163 -11.38 16.05 -1.62
CA LEU A 163 -11.66 17.38 -1.09
C LEU A 163 -11.75 18.38 -2.25
N VAL A 164 -12.90 18.39 -2.92
CA VAL A 164 -13.12 19.13 -4.18
C VAL A 164 -12.79 20.62 -4.05
N TYR A 165 -13.21 21.27 -2.96
CA TYR A 165 -12.98 22.70 -2.75
C TYR A 165 -11.48 23.04 -2.68
N HIS A 166 -10.70 22.24 -1.96
CA HIS A 166 -9.26 22.42 -1.81
C HIS A 166 -8.47 21.88 -3.01
N LYS A 167 -9.13 21.21 -3.96
CA LYS A 167 -8.49 20.43 -5.04
C LYS A 167 -7.49 19.43 -4.49
N GLN A 168 -7.86 18.77 -3.39
CA GLN A 168 -7.03 17.82 -2.67
C GLN A 168 -7.65 16.43 -2.60
N LEU A 169 -6.83 15.44 -2.30
CA LEU A 169 -7.23 14.06 -2.00
C LEU A 169 -6.71 13.71 -0.62
N PHE A 170 -7.63 13.44 0.31
CA PHE A 170 -7.33 13.00 1.67
C PHE A 170 -7.25 11.48 1.70
N MET A 171 -6.25 10.93 2.37
CA MET A 171 -6.08 9.49 2.55
C MET A 171 -5.74 9.14 3.99
N VAL A 172 -6.30 8.03 4.46
CA VAL A 172 -5.82 7.30 5.65
C VAL A 172 -5.10 6.05 5.16
N ALA A 173 -3.94 5.78 5.74
CA ALA A 173 -3.14 4.61 5.45
C ALA A 173 -2.61 3.98 6.73
N SER A 174 -2.50 2.66 6.75
CA SER A 174 -2.02 1.87 7.89
C SER A 174 -1.07 0.76 7.43
N GLN A 175 -0.35 0.16 8.36
CA GLN A 175 0.45 -1.03 8.12
C GLN A 175 -0.30 -2.24 8.66
N GLU A 176 -0.73 -3.12 7.76
CA GLU A 176 -1.24 -4.45 8.12
C GLU A 176 -0.17 -5.23 8.89
N MET A 177 -0.34 -5.56 10.16
CA MET A 177 0.74 -6.22 10.93
C MET A 177 0.83 -7.73 10.72
N GLY A 178 -0.15 -8.31 10.02
CA GLY A 178 -0.31 -9.76 9.92
C GLY A 178 -0.93 -10.34 11.20
N TYR A 179 -1.42 -11.57 11.12
CA TYR A 179 -2.03 -12.30 12.22
C TYR A 179 -1.69 -13.79 12.12
N GLU A 180 -1.21 -14.39 13.21
CA GLU A 180 -0.78 -15.79 13.24
C GLU A 180 0.18 -16.13 12.07
N MET A 181 -0.23 -17.01 11.16
CA MET A 181 0.51 -17.42 9.97
C MET A 181 0.22 -16.57 8.72
N TYR A 182 -0.66 -15.57 8.83
CA TYR A 182 -1.06 -14.69 7.74
C TYR A 182 -0.27 -13.38 7.79
N ALA A 183 0.66 -13.20 6.87
CA ALA A 183 1.57 -12.06 6.92
C ALA A 183 0.97 -10.75 6.38
N ASP A 184 0.11 -10.82 5.36
CA ASP A 184 -0.49 -9.66 4.68
C ASP A 184 -1.94 -9.38 5.07
N LYS A 185 -2.47 -10.15 6.01
CA LYS A 185 -3.82 -9.96 6.55
C LYS A 185 -3.70 -9.93 8.05
N GLY A 186 -4.14 -8.85 8.67
CA GLY A 186 -4.14 -8.81 10.11
C GLY A 186 -4.77 -7.54 10.62
N ASN A 187 -4.22 -7.12 11.75
CA ASN A 187 -4.68 -5.94 12.43
C ASN A 187 -3.87 -4.76 11.89
N PRO A 188 -4.51 -3.74 11.30
CA PRO A 188 -3.79 -2.56 10.86
C PRO A 188 -3.25 -1.81 12.09
N GLU A 189 -2.00 -1.39 12.01
CA GLU A 189 -1.35 -0.52 12.98
C GLU A 189 -0.69 0.66 12.27
N HIS A 190 -0.06 1.56 13.03
CA HIS A 190 0.74 2.67 12.49
C HIS A 190 -0.02 3.58 11.50
N PHE A 191 -1.29 3.84 11.80
CA PHE A 191 -2.13 4.72 11.00
C PHE A 191 -1.49 6.10 10.79
N ARG A 192 -1.64 6.63 9.58
CA ARG A 192 -1.17 7.94 9.14
C ARG A 192 -2.16 8.55 8.15
N ILE A 193 -2.14 9.88 8.08
CA ILE A 193 -2.89 10.66 7.11
C ILE A 193 -1.93 11.22 6.08
N ALA A 194 -2.30 11.13 4.81
CA ALA A 194 -1.63 11.83 3.72
C ALA A 194 -2.65 12.65 2.93
N VAL A 195 -2.27 13.88 2.57
CA VAL A 195 -3.08 14.75 1.71
C VAL A 195 -2.27 15.07 0.46
N PHE A 196 -2.93 15.01 -0.69
CA PHE A 196 -2.32 15.25 -1.98
C PHE A 196 -3.04 16.40 -2.69
N ASN A 197 -2.29 17.29 -3.32
CA ASN A 197 -2.86 18.20 -4.31
C ASN A 197 -3.16 17.41 -5.60
N MET A 198 -4.35 17.58 -6.14
CA MET A 198 -4.76 16.99 -7.42
C MET A 198 -4.37 17.94 -8.56
N GLN A 199 -3.56 17.46 -9.51
CA GLN A 199 -3.04 18.26 -10.63
C GLN A 199 -2.97 17.41 -11.89
N ASP A 200 -3.63 17.85 -12.97
CA ASP A 200 -3.56 17.24 -14.32
C ASP A 200 -3.77 15.71 -14.37
N GLY A 201 -4.68 15.20 -13.53
CA GLY A 201 -4.95 13.76 -13.41
C GLY A 201 -3.96 12.99 -12.53
N GLY A 202 -2.98 13.67 -11.97
CA GLY A 202 -2.01 13.16 -11.00
C GLY A 202 -2.23 13.66 -9.57
N ILE A 203 -1.40 13.15 -8.67
CA ILE A 203 -1.35 13.53 -7.26
C ILE A 203 0.05 14.00 -6.88
N GLN A 204 0.13 15.10 -6.14
CA GLN A 204 1.35 15.62 -5.53
C GLN A 204 1.18 15.61 -4.01
N MET A 205 2.08 14.94 -3.28
CA MET A 205 2.07 14.91 -1.83
C MET A 205 2.18 16.34 -1.29
N HIS A 206 1.20 16.72 -0.48
CA HIS A 206 1.06 18.05 0.12
C HIS A 206 1.36 18.00 1.61
N PHE A 207 0.83 16.99 2.30
CA PHE A 207 0.96 16.82 3.74
C PHE A 207 1.02 15.33 4.10
N THR A 208 1.76 15.02 5.16
CA THR A 208 1.78 13.71 5.81
C THR A 208 1.82 13.91 7.32
N SER A 209 1.00 13.17 8.05
CA SER A 209 1.03 13.21 9.51
C SER A 209 2.16 12.36 10.09
N GLU A 210 2.48 12.61 11.36
CA GLU A 210 3.08 11.59 12.21
C GLU A 210 2.13 10.39 12.38
N GLN A 211 2.60 9.33 13.03
CA GLN A 211 1.73 8.22 13.40
C GLN A 211 0.60 8.76 14.28
N LEU A 212 -0.64 8.39 13.96
CA LEU A 212 -1.80 8.83 14.72
C LEU A 212 -1.75 8.22 16.13
N PRO A 213 -2.00 9.02 17.18
CA PRO A 213 -1.80 8.60 18.56
C PRO A 213 -3.03 7.86 19.10
N PHE A 214 -3.33 6.68 18.56
CA PHE A 214 -4.38 5.80 19.06
C PHE A 214 -4.03 4.34 18.82
N ASN A 215 -4.65 3.44 19.58
CA ASN A 215 -4.56 2.00 19.35
C ASN A 215 -5.82 1.47 18.66
N TYR A 216 -5.67 0.92 17.46
CA TYR A 216 -6.79 0.32 16.74
C TYR A 216 -7.29 -0.96 17.41
N GLY A 217 -6.38 -1.82 17.90
CA GLY A 217 -6.70 -3.09 18.55
C GLY A 217 -6.41 -4.32 17.68
N LEU A 218 -6.87 -5.48 18.15
CA LEU A 218 -6.68 -6.77 17.49
C LEU A 218 -7.89 -7.15 16.62
N GLU A 219 -8.29 -6.24 15.74
CA GLU A 219 -9.42 -6.43 14.82
C GLU A 219 -8.97 -6.20 13.38
N PHE A 220 -9.70 -6.77 12.42
CA PHE A 220 -9.53 -6.46 11.01
C PHE A 220 -10.19 -5.11 10.68
N LEU A 221 -9.74 -4.45 9.62
CA LEU A 221 -10.45 -3.30 9.07
C LEU A 221 -11.54 -3.78 8.11
N ASP A 222 -12.77 -3.91 8.60
CA ASP A 222 -13.93 -4.18 7.75
C ASP A 222 -14.68 -2.88 7.45
N GLU A 223 -14.98 -2.64 6.17
CA GLU A 223 -15.78 -1.50 5.73
C GLU A 223 -17.18 -1.50 6.38
N SER A 224 -17.73 -2.67 6.75
CA SER A 224 -19.04 -2.76 7.41
C SER A 224 -19.09 -2.10 8.79
N ASP A 225 -17.94 -1.97 9.45
CA ASP A 225 -17.89 -1.60 10.87
C ASP A 225 -17.89 -0.08 11.10
N ASN A 226 -17.89 0.71 10.01
CA ASN A 226 -17.87 2.18 10.06
C ASN A 226 -16.79 2.69 11.02
N VAL A 227 -15.62 2.06 10.94
CA VAL A 227 -14.42 2.35 11.74
C VAL A 227 -13.87 3.72 11.40
N ILE A 228 -13.79 4.04 10.12
CA ILE A 228 -13.39 5.34 9.61
C ILE A 228 -14.65 6.08 9.16
N THR A 229 -15.00 7.15 9.87
CA THR A 229 -16.11 8.02 9.49
C THR A 229 -15.58 9.41 9.14
N SER A 230 -16.36 10.14 8.35
CA SER A 230 -15.93 11.44 7.85
C SER A 230 -17.10 12.36 7.61
N GLU A 231 -16.87 13.66 7.77
CA GLU A 231 -17.84 14.69 7.44
C GLU A 231 -17.13 15.91 6.85
N TYR A 232 -17.59 16.37 5.69
CA TYR A 232 -17.17 17.66 5.15
C TYR A 232 -18.13 18.76 5.60
N LYS A 233 -17.59 19.78 6.29
CA LYS A 233 -18.33 20.95 6.75
C LYS A 233 -18.18 22.06 5.71
N ALA A 234 -19.27 22.39 5.03
CA ALA A 234 -19.25 23.38 3.96
C ALA A 234 -19.07 24.82 4.48
N GLU A 235 -19.50 25.08 5.71
CA GLU A 235 -19.52 26.41 6.34
C GLU A 235 -18.11 26.94 6.58
N ASP A 236 -17.20 26.06 7.03
CA ASP A 236 -15.81 26.37 7.34
C ASP A 236 -14.82 25.65 6.41
N GLN A 237 -15.33 24.93 5.40
CA GLN A 237 -14.56 24.16 4.42
C GLN A 237 -13.62 23.14 5.05
N SER A 238 -13.96 22.67 6.26
CA SER A 238 -13.17 21.68 6.97
C SER A 238 -13.63 20.26 6.69
N PHE A 239 -12.69 19.33 6.71
CA PHE A 239 -12.95 17.91 6.63
C PHE A 239 -12.63 17.27 7.97
N ARG A 240 -13.65 16.66 8.59
CA ARG A 240 -13.53 15.95 9.85
C ARG A 240 -13.41 14.47 9.56
N VAL A 241 -12.47 13.81 10.23
CA VAL A 241 -12.31 12.35 10.18
C VAL A 241 -12.28 11.82 11.60
N GLU A 242 -12.97 10.70 11.82
CA GLU A 242 -12.85 9.93 13.06
C GLU A 242 -12.43 8.50 12.72
N ILE A 243 -11.49 7.94 13.48
CA ILE A 243 -11.05 6.55 13.36
C ILE A 243 -11.24 5.89 14.72
N LYS A 244 -12.17 4.94 14.80
CA LYS A 244 -12.48 4.21 16.03
C LYS A 244 -11.49 3.07 16.22
N GLY A 245 -10.72 3.12 17.31
CA GLY A 245 -9.95 1.99 17.80
C GLY A 245 -10.63 1.30 18.98
N LEU A 246 -9.94 0.31 19.55
CA LEU A 246 -10.45 -0.56 20.62
C LEU A 246 -10.91 0.20 21.86
N ASN A 247 -10.11 1.17 22.32
CA ASN A 247 -10.36 1.93 23.55
C ASN A 247 -10.36 3.44 23.34
N GLU A 248 -9.96 3.90 22.15
CA GLU A 248 -9.71 5.30 21.84
C GLU A 248 -10.21 5.60 20.44
N THR A 249 -10.63 6.84 20.20
CA THR A 249 -11.03 7.30 18.87
C THR A 249 -10.14 8.46 18.48
N TYR A 250 -9.42 8.32 17.37
CA TYR A 250 -8.73 9.45 16.78
C TYR A 250 -9.75 10.38 16.12
N LYS A 251 -9.63 11.68 16.36
CA LYS A 251 -10.44 12.72 15.71
C LYS A 251 -9.54 13.79 15.12
N GLY A 252 -9.68 14.02 13.82
CA GLY A 252 -8.89 14.99 13.07
C GLY A 252 -9.77 15.96 12.30
N VAL A 253 -9.31 17.21 12.18
CA VAL A 253 -9.90 18.21 11.28
C VAL A 253 -8.83 18.73 10.34
N TRP A 254 -9.08 18.59 9.05
CA TRP A 254 -8.29 19.17 7.98
C TRP A 254 -8.96 20.44 7.47
N ASP A 255 -8.27 21.58 7.51
CA ASP A 255 -8.80 22.88 7.06
C ASP A 255 -8.35 23.28 5.64
N GLY A 256 -7.71 22.36 4.92
CA GLY A 256 -7.09 22.62 3.62
C GLY A 256 -5.58 22.84 3.69
N LYS A 257 -5.03 23.07 4.89
CA LYS A 257 -3.61 23.38 5.09
C LYS A 257 -2.98 22.61 6.26
N GLU A 258 -3.70 22.48 7.36
CA GLU A 258 -3.21 21.86 8.59
C GLU A 258 -4.19 20.79 9.10
N LEU A 259 -3.63 19.73 9.66
CA LEU A 259 -4.38 18.70 10.38
C LEU A 259 -4.36 19.01 11.88
N LYS A 260 -5.52 19.29 12.46
CA LYS A 260 -5.71 19.54 13.89
C LYS A 260 -6.28 18.30 14.57
N HIS A 261 -5.62 17.84 15.62
CA HIS A 261 -6.16 16.79 16.49
C HIS A 261 -7.26 17.40 17.39
N LEU A 262 -8.42 16.75 17.46
CA LEU A 262 -9.47 17.09 18.40
C LEU A 262 -9.42 16.13 19.59
N ASN A 263 -9.24 16.69 20.80
CA ASN A 263 -9.31 15.93 22.04
C ASN A 263 -10.76 15.61 22.42
#